data_AF-A0AAF0T733-F1
#
_entry.id   AF-A0AAF0T733-F1
#
_cell.length_a   1.000
_cell.length_b   1.000
_cell.length_c   1.000
_cell.angle_alpha   90.00
_cell.angle_beta   90.00
_cell.angle_gamma   90.00
#
_symmetry.space_group_name_H-M   'P 1'
#
loop_
_entity.id
_entity.type
_entity.pdbx_description
1 polymer ?
#
loop_
_entity_poly.entity_id
_entity_poly.type
_entity_poly.pdbx_seq_one_letter_code
_entity_poly.pdbx_strand_id
1 'polypeptide(L)'
;MEARFLYFTVHSASNLIDVRKLGEMKVYAKVSIAGKSKCTEPDVVNNINPEWNKTLEFIVPEMNIIQAQGKISVKIELICKRSLSRDKYVGEVNLSLDSQCPKSCNTCLVDMNGSSFGTLMYSSVLGEKHIVVDSSPSKDYTNKIGIAQIGATLVGAGAAVGAALVGAVAAVGAALA
;
A
#
# COMPACT_ATOMS: atom_id res chain seq x y z
N MET A 1 2.91 17.00 13.50
CA MET A 1 2.17 15.96 14.25
C MET A 1 3.16 15.16 15.10
N GLU A 2 2.85 14.87 16.37
CA GLU A 2 3.71 13.99 17.19
C GLU A 2 3.44 12.52 16.85
N ALA A 3 4.49 11.73 16.67
CA ALA A 3 4.39 10.30 16.38
C ALA A 3 5.57 9.53 16.96
N ARG A 4 5.41 8.22 17.11
CA ARG A 4 6.48 7.29 17.49
C ARG A 4 6.72 6.29 16.38
N PHE A 5 7.97 5.84 16.26
CA PHE A 5 8.30 4.69 15.44
C PHE A 5 8.04 3.42 16.22
N LEU A 6 7.33 2.47 15.62
CA LEU A 6 7.17 1.11 16.12
C LEU A 6 7.94 0.18 15.20
N TYR A 7 8.95 -0.47 15.75
CA TYR A 7 9.70 -1.52 15.09
C TYR A 7 9.06 -2.86 15.45
N PHE A 8 8.37 -3.47 14.49
CA PHE A 8 7.69 -4.74 14.67
C PHE A 8 8.40 -5.84 13.88
N THR A 9 8.99 -6.80 14.57
CA THR A 9 9.71 -7.91 13.95
C THR A 9 8.84 -9.15 13.95
N VAL A 10 8.60 -9.71 12.76
CA VAL A 10 8.01 -11.03 12.58
C VAL A 10 9.15 -12.03 12.44
N HIS A 11 9.29 -12.95 13.39
CA HIS A 11 10.40 -13.91 13.41
C HIS A 11 10.06 -15.11 12.56
N SER A 12 9.07 -15.89 12.98
CA SER A 12 8.71 -17.15 12.36
C SER A 12 7.28 -17.56 12.72
N ALA A 13 6.76 -18.56 12.02
CA ALA A 13 5.60 -19.31 12.45
C ALA A 13 5.87 -20.81 12.36
N SER A 14 5.16 -21.60 13.17
CA SER A 14 5.29 -23.06 13.19
C SER A 14 3.93 -23.74 13.15
N ASN A 15 3.93 -24.98 12.63
CA ASN A 15 2.76 -25.85 12.57
C ASN A 15 1.55 -25.19 11.89
N LEU A 16 1.78 -24.50 10.78
CA LEU A 16 0.70 -23.91 9.98
C LEU A 16 -0.14 -25.00 9.32
N ILE A 17 -1.45 -24.77 9.19
CA ILE A 17 -2.32 -25.64 8.40
C ILE A 17 -1.89 -25.53 6.94
N ASP A 18 -1.62 -26.66 6.30
CA ASP A 18 -1.33 -26.67 4.86
C ASP A 18 -2.63 -26.36 4.09
N VAL A 19 -2.62 -25.20 3.43
CA VAL A 19 -3.77 -24.73 2.65
C VAL A 19 -3.64 -25.09 1.17
N ARG A 20 -2.56 -25.74 0.75
CA ARG A 20 -2.34 -26.17 -0.63
C ARG A 20 -2.66 -27.65 -0.79
N LYS A 21 -3.22 -27.99 -1.96
CA LYS A 21 -3.38 -29.39 -2.39
C LYS A 21 -2.18 -29.89 -3.20
N LEU A 22 -1.44 -28.96 -3.80
CA LEU A 22 -0.29 -29.24 -4.66
C LEU A 22 0.70 -28.06 -4.62
N GLY A 23 1.98 -28.39 -4.53
CA GLY A 23 3.10 -27.44 -4.48
C GLY A 23 3.36 -26.85 -3.08
N GLU A 24 4.49 -26.17 -2.95
CA GLU A 24 5.01 -25.69 -1.66
C GLU A 24 4.20 -24.52 -1.08
N MET A 25 4.07 -24.49 0.24
CA MET A 25 3.57 -23.32 0.95
C MET A 25 4.57 -22.17 0.86
N LYS A 26 4.12 -21.04 0.29
CA LYS A 26 4.92 -19.82 0.15
C LYS A 26 4.32 -18.72 1.01
N VAL A 27 4.65 -18.69 2.30
CA VAL A 27 3.90 -17.90 3.28
C VAL A 27 4.56 -16.56 3.51
N TYR A 28 3.79 -15.49 3.49
CA TYR A 28 4.20 -14.17 3.95
C TYR A 28 3.25 -13.66 5.04
N ALA A 29 3.77 -12.79 5.90
CA ALA A 29 3.00 -12.13 6.93
C ALA A 29 2.65 -10.71 6.47
N LYS A 30 1.37 -10.33 6.61
CA LYS A 30 0.88 -8.97 6.44
C LYS A 30 0.56 -8.40 7.81
N VAL A 31 1.31 -7.37 8.22
CA VAL A 31 1.15 -6.70 9.50
C VAL A 31 0.45 -5.36 9.28
N SER A 32 -0.65 -5.14 9.99
CA SER A 32 -1.47 -3.93 9.91
C SER A 32 -1.51 -3.21 11.26
N ILE A 33 -1.07 -1.96 11.28
CA ILE A 33 -0.94 -1.10 12.47
C ILE A 33 -1.36 0.32 12.12
N ALA A 34 -2.25 0.91 12.93
CA ALA A 34 -2.70 2.30 12.76
C ALA A 34 -3.16 2.64 11.32
N GLY A 35 -3.87 1.71 10.66
CA GLY A 35 -4.38 1.88 9.29
C GLY A 35 -3.34 1.70 8.18
N LYS A 36 -2.06 1.47 8.51
CA LYS A 36 -1.00 1.15 7.55
C LYS A 36 -0.74 -0.34 7.56
N SER A 37 -0.47 -0.92 6.40
CA SER A 37 -0.07 -2.34 6.29
C SER A 37 1.26 -2.49 5.58
N LYS A 38 2.07 -3.45 6.04
CA LYS A 38 3.34 -3.85 5.43
C LYS A 38 3.42 -5.37 5.41
N CYS A 39 4.15 -5.92 4.44
CA CYS A 39 4.30 -7.36 4.26
C CYS A 39 5.76 -7.77 4.40
N THR A 40 5.99 -9.00 4.88
CA THR A 40 7.27 -9.69 4.70
C THR A 40 7.38 -10.22 3.28
N GLU A 41 8.60 -10.60 2.89
CA GLU A 41 8.78 -11.44 1.72
C GLU A 41 8.23 -12.85 1.99
N PRO A 42 7.68 -13.55 0.99
CA PRO A 42 7.25 -14.92 1.17
C PRO A 42 8.45 -15.83 1.44
N ASP A 43 8.36 -16.63 2.51
CA ASP A 43 9.27 -17.75 2.69
C ASP A 43 8.83 -18.88 1.75
N VAL A 44 9.76 -19.33 0.92
CA VAL A 44 9.55 -20.37 -0.09
C VAL A 44 10.21 -21.69 0.26
N VAL A 45 10.94 -21.75 1.39
CA VAL A 45 11.77 -22.89 1.76
C VAL A 45 11.13 -23.70 2.89
N ASN A 46 10.67 -23.03 3.96
CA ASN A 46 10.29 -23.74 5.19
C ASN A 46 8.81 -24.17 5.25
N ASN A 47 8.06 -24.00 4.16
CA ASN A 47 6.72 -24.55 3.96
C ASN A 47 5.72 -24.17 5.09
N ILE A 48 5.32 -25.11 5.94
CA ILE A 48 4.40 -24.86 7.08
C ILE A 48 5.09 -24.28 8.33
N ASN A 49 6.41 -24.09 8.30
CA ASN A 49 7.19 -23.51 9.39
C ASN A 49 8.00 -22.29 8.92
N PRO A 50 7.36 -21.25 8.35
CA PRO A 50 8.07 -20.16 7.70
C PRO A 50 8.93 -19.34 8.67
N GLU A 51 10.07 -18.87 8.18
CA GLU A 51 10.99 -17.98 8.89
C GLU A 51 11.25 -16.72 8.05
N TRP A 52 11.03 -15.55 8.66
CA TRP A 52 11.18 -14.26 7.99
C TRP A 52 12.25 -13.38 8.63
N ASN A 53 12.34 -13.38 9.96
CA ASN A 53 13.21 -12.50 10.75
C ASN A 53 13.20 -11.04 10.24
N LYS A 54 12.01 -10.53 9.90
CA LYS A 54 11.84 -9.26 9.22
C LYS A 54 11.27 -8.21 10.15
N THR A 55 12.03 -7.13 10.35
CA THR A 55 11.56 -5.94 11.03
C THR A 55 10.83 -5.00 10.07
N LEU A 56 9.63 -4.60 10.46
CA LEU A 56 8.76 -3.67 9.77
C LEU A 56 8.61 -2.41 10.64
N GLU A 57 8.91 -1.26 10.05
CA GLU A 57 8.81 0.03 10.73
C GLU A 57 7.45 0.68 10.50
N PHE A 58 6.79 1.16 11.55
CA PHE A 58 5.53 1.87 11.45
C PHE A 58 5.61 3.21 12.16
N ILE A 59 5.06 4.26 11.54
CA ILE A 59 4.87 5.55 12.20
C ILE A 59 3.47 5.53 12.80
N VAL A 60 3.40 5.55 14.14
CA VAL A 60 2.15 5.56 14.91
C VAL A 60 1.95 6.95 15.49
N PRO A 61 0.90 7.69 15.07
CA PRO A 61 0.57 8.99 15.66
C PRO A 61 0.36 8.88 17.17
N GLU A 62 0.93 9.80 17.94
CA GLU A 62 0.84 9.79 19.41
C GLU A 62 -0.63 9.83 19.87
N MET A 63 -1.46 10.58 19.16
CA MET A 63 -2.90 10.68 19.43
C MET A 63 -3.61 9.32 19.38
N ASN A 64 -3.17 8.40 18.50
CA ASN A 64 -3.78 7.07 18.39
C ASN A 64 -3.44 6.22 19.61
N ILE A 65 -2.22 6.37 20.14
CA ILE A 65 -1.76 5.68 21.34
C ILE A 65 -2.53 6.21 22.57
N ILE A 66 -2.66 7.53 22.70
CA ILE A 66 -3.37 8.18 23.81
C ILE A 66 -4.85 7.78 23.80
N GLN A 67 -5.52 7.86 22.65
CA GLN A 67 -6.94 7.49 22.51
C GLN A 67 -7.18 6.01 22.85
N ALA A 68 -6.24 5.14 22.53
CA ALA A 68 -6.28 3.71 22.87
C ALA A 68 -5.73 3.39 24.27
N GLN A 69 -5.61 4.38 25.16
CA GLN A 69 -5.14 4.20 26.55
C GLN A 69 -3.75 3.54 26.65
N GLY A 70 -2.83 3.93 25.76
CA GLY A 70 -1.47 3.38 25.73
C GLY A 70 -1.33 2.06 24.98
N LYS A 71 -2.40 1.56 24.35
CA LYS A 71 -2.40 0.30 23.61
C LYS A 71 -2.29 0.53 22.10
N ILE A 72 -1.60 -0.38 21.42
CA ILE A 72 -1.46 -0.38 19.96
C ILE A 72 -2.08 -1.67 19.41
N SER A 73 -3.16 -1.54 18.66
CA SER A 73 -3.79 -2.67 17.97
C SER A 73 -2.96 -3.09 16.75
N VAL A 74 -2.56 -4.36 16.73
CA VAL A 74 -1.79 -4.95 15.64
C VAL A 74 -2.54 -6.16 15.12
N LYS A 75 -2.81 -6.17 13.82
CA LYS A 75 -3.37 -7.35 13.13
C LYS A 75 -2.28 -7.98 12.27
N ILE A 76 -2.08 -9.28 12.41
CA ILE A 76 -1.13 -10.04 11.60
C ILE A 76 -1.91 -11.11 10.85
N GLU A 77 -1.85 -11.08 9.53
CA GLU A 77 -2.49 -12.06 8.64
C GLU A 77 -1.40 -12.88 7.95
N LEU A 78 -1.48 -14.20 8.03
CA LEU A 78 -0.62 -15.12 7.29
C LEU A 78 -1.30 -15.53 5.99
N ILE A 79 -0.59 -15.35 4.88
CA ILE A 79 -1.12 -15.56 3.55
C ILE A 79 -0.13 -16.40 2.75
N CYS A 80 -0.64 -17.44 2.09
CA CYS A 80 0.12 -18.27 1.16
C CYS A 80 0.04 -17.66 -0.24
N LYS A 81 1.16 -17.11 -0.71
CA LYS A 81 1.36 -16.58 -2.06
C LYS A 81 1.13 -17.67 -3.09
N ARG A 82 0.39 -17.42 -4.17
CA ARG A 82 0.19 -18.34 -5.30
C ARG A 82 0.51 -17.65 -6.62
N SER A 83 0.94 -18.43 -7.62
CA SER A 83 1.37 -17.90 -8.92
C SER A 83 0.22 -17.75 -9.92
N LEU A 84 -0.72 -18.70 -9.93
CA LEU A 84 -1.79 -18.78 -10.95
C LEU A 84 -3.18 -18.42 -10.44
N SER A 85 -3.32 -18.22 -9.13
CA SER A 85 -4.60 -17.91 -8.50
C SER A 85 -4.39 -16.86 -7.42
N ARG A 86 -5.50 -16.35 -6.88
CA ARG A 86 -5.45 -15.49 -5.69
C ARG A 86 -4.70 -16.19 -4.55
N ASP A 87 -3.96 -15.37 -3.81
CA ASP A 87 -3.24 -15.79 -2.61
C ASP A 87 -4.26 -16.32 -1.59
N LYS A 88 -3.88 -17.36 -0.83
CA LYS A 88 -4.80 -18.07 0.06
C LYS A 88 -4.51 -17.69 1.51
N TYR A 89 -5.54 -17.26 2.22
CA TYR A 89 -5.46 -17.00 3.65
C TYR A 89 -5.14 -18.29 4.43
N VAL A 90 -4.26 -18.18 5.43
CA VAL A 90 -3.85 -19.29 6.30
C VAL A 90 -4.42 -19.09 7.70
N GLY A 91 -4.24 -17.91 8.29
CA GLY A 91 -4.71 -17.58 9.63
C GLY A 91 -4.33 -16.16 10.02
N GLU A 92 -4.81 -15.72 11.17
CA GLU A 92 -4.50 -14.39 11.69
C GLU A 92 -4.32 -14.40 13.20
N VAL A 93 -3.78 -13.29 13.70
CA VAL A 93 -3.84 -12.96 15.11
C VAL A 93 -4.08 -11.46 15.27
N ASN A 94 -4.91 -11.12 16.24
CA ASN A 94 -5.17 -9.75 16.65
C ASN A 94 -4.53 -9.53 18.03
N LEU A 95 -3.63 -8.56 18.11
CA LEU A 95 -2.82 -8.28 19.28
C LEU A 95 -3.10 -6.88 19.79
N SER A 96 -3.02 -6.72 21.10
CA SER A 96 -3.00 -5.42 21.76
C SER A 96 -1.65 -5.28 22.45
N LEU A 97 -0.75 -4.51 21.84
CA LEU A 97 0.57 -4.26 22.40
C LEU A 97 0.48 -3.14 23.41
N ASP A 98 1.07 -3.36 24.57
CA ASP A 98 1.30 -2.30 25.54
C ASP A 98 2.55 -1.52 25.12
N SER A 99 2.45 -0.20 25.04
CA SER A 99 3.55 0.70 24.71
C SER A 99 4.77 0.58 25.63
N GLN A 100 4.62 0.00 26.83
CA GLN A 100 5.64 0.02 27.88
C GLN A 100 6.61 -1.18 27.92
N CYS A 101 6.51 -2.20 27.07
CA CYS A 101 7.40 -3.36 27.17
C CYS A 101 7.92 -3.87 25.82
N PRO A 102 9.25 -3.97 25.61
CA PRO A 102 9.80 -4.77 24.54
C PRO A 102 9.47 -6.23 24.83
N LYS A 103 8.60 -6.80 24.00
CA LYS A 103 8.02 -8.11 24.22
C LYS A 103 8.38 -8.99 23.03
N SER A 104 9.25 -9.98 23.27
CA SER A 104 9.29 -11.17 22.43
C SER A 104 8.15 -12.07 22.88
N CYS A 105 7.23 -12.37 21.98
CA CYS A 105 6.03 -13.14 22.28
C CYS A 105 5.83 -14.25 21.27
N ASN A 106 5.25 -15.34 21.75
CA ASN A 106 4.61 -16.34 20.93
C ASN A 106 3.09 -16.27 21.14
N THR A 107 2.33 -16.56 20.10
CA THR A 107 0.86 -16.54 20.17
C THR A 107 0.29 -17.57 19.21
N CYS A 108 -0.87 -18.13 19.55
CA CYS A 108 -1.58 -19.04 18.67
C CYS A 108 -2.24 -18.27 17.52
N LEU A 109 -2.19 -18.81 16.32
CA LEU A 109 -2.93 -18.27 15.18
C LEU A 109 -4.38 -18.75 15.26
N VAL A 110 -5.28 -18.02 14.62
CA VAL A 110 -6.69 -18.35 14.51
C VAL A 110 -7.06 -18.53 13.04
N ASP A 111 -7.74 -19.62 12.71
CA ASP A 111 -8.19 -19.89 11.34
C ASP A 111 -9.48 -19.13 11.00
N MET A 112 -10.03 -19.34 9.81
CA MET A 112 -11.31 -18.71 9.40
C MET A 112 -12.51 -19.16 10.26
N ASN A 113 -12.42 -20.29 10.94
CA ASN A 113 -13.48 -20.83 11.78
C ASN A 113 -13.34 -20.41 13.25
N GLY A 114 -12.31 -19.62 13.59
CA GLY A 114 -12.02 -19.25 14.97
C GLY A 114 -11.22 -20.29 15.76
N SER A 115 -10.77 -21.37 15.11
CA SER A 115 -9.99 -22.42 15.76
C SER A 115 -8.53 -22.02 15.89
N SER A 116 -7.97 -22.18 17.09
CA SER A 116 -6.56 -21.90 17.33
C SER A 116 -5.67 -22.99 16.73
N PHE A 117 -4.61 -22.60 16.03
CA PHE A 117 -3.62 -23.52 15.46
C PHE A 117 -2.25 -22.84 15.38
N GLY A 118 -1.21 -23.63 15.17
CA GLY A 118 0.15 -23.14 14.96
C GLY A 118 0.65 -22.19 16.04
N THR A 119 1.80 -21.58 15.80
CA THR A 119 2.34 -20.55 16.68
C THR A 119 3.04 -19.51 15.85
N LEU A 120 2.81 -18.23 16.14
CA LEU A 120 3.52 -17.10 15.55
C LEU A 120 4.46 -16.50 16.59
N MET A 121 5.72 -16.30 16.20
CA MET A 121 6.73 -15.62 17.01
C MET A 121 6.98 -14.21 16.46
N TYR A 122 6.90 -13.22 17.33
CA TYR A 122 7.11 -11.83 16.97
C TYR A 122 7.76 -11.06 18.13
N SER A 123 8.28 -9.88 17.82
CA SER A 123 8.69 -8.93 18.85
C SER A 123 8.41 -7.50 18.42
N SER A 124 8.30 -6.60 19.39
CA SER A 124 8.05 -5.19 19.12
C SER A 124 8.86 -4.29 20.03
N VAL A 125 9.39 -3.20 19.47
CA VAL A 125 10.06 -2.13 20.20
C VAL A 125 9.43 -0.80 19.79
N LEU A 126 8.90 -0.06 20.77
CA LEU A 126 8.38 1.29 20.55
C LEU A 126 9.54 2.28 20.77
N GLY A 127 9.85 3.04 19.73
CA GLY A 127 10.85 4.09 19.76
C GLY A 127 10.39 5.36 20.46
N GLU A 128 11.29 6.33 20.49
CA GLU A 128 11.06 7.62 21.12
C GLU A 128 10.02 8.46 20.36
N LYS A 129 9.51 9.48 21.05
CA LYS A 129 8.54 10.43 20.53
C LYS A 129 9.24 11.43 19.60
N HIS A 130 8.79 11.52 18.36
CA HIS A 130 9.31 12.46 17.36
C HIS A 130 8.22 13.43 16.88
N ILE A 131 8.65 14.65 16.53
CA ILE A 131 7.81 15.62 15.83
C ILE A 131 7.94 15.32 14.33
N VAL A 132 6.88 14.79 13.73
CA VAL A 132 6.79 14.63 12.28
C VAL A 132 6.28 15.95 11.71
N VAL A 133 7.11 16.61 10.90
CA VAL A 133 6.69 17.78 10.12
C VAL A 133 6.02 17.25 8.85
N ASP A 134 4.74 17.57 8.67
CA ASP A 134 3.99 17.20 7.48
C ASP A 134 4.48 18.03 6.29
N SER A 135 5.48 17.54 5.56
CA SER A 135 5.78 18.04 4.21
C SER A 135 4.77 17.44 3.23
N SER A 136 3.50 17.84 3.33
CA SER A 136 2.51 17.56 2.30
C SER A 136 2.61 18.64 1.21
N PRO A 137 2.89 18.29 -0.06
CA PRO A 137 2.82 19.26 -1.15
C PRO A 137 1.35 19.68 -1.35
N SER A 138 1.08 20.97 -1.15
CA SER A 138 -0.19 21.63 -1.51
C SER A 138 -0.55 21.28 -2.96
N LYS A 139 -1.71 20.67 -3.18
CA LYS A 139 -2.32 20.61 -4.51
C LYS A 139 -3.21 21.84 -4.67
N ASP A 140 -2.61 22.95 -5.10
CA ASP A 140 -3.34 24.12 -5.55
C ASP A 140 -3.96 23.84 -6.92
N TYR A 141 -5.25 23.47 -6.93
CA TYR A 141 -6.06 23.52 -8.14
C TYR A 141 -6.58 24.95 -8.30
N THR A 142 -5.93 25.74 -9.17
CA THR A 142 -6.51 27.03 -9.58
C THR A 142 -7.49 26.80 -10.73
N ASN A 143 -8.78 26.88 -10.39
CA ASN A 143 -9.86 27.05 -11.35
C ASN A 143 -9.88 28.51 -11.82
N LYS A 144 -9.68 28.77 -13.12
CA LYS A 144 -10.10 30.02 -13.76
C LYS A 144 -10.79 29.75 -15.09
N ILE A 145 -12.11 29.85 -15.01
CA ILE A 145 -13.07 30.09 -16.11
C ILE A 145 -12.64 31.35 -16.88
N GLY A 146 -12.67 31.28 -18.21
CA GLY A 146 -12.20 32.34 -19.12
C GLY A 146 -13.15 33.53 -19.26
N ILE A 147 -12.58 34.69 -19.61
CA ILE A 147 -13.29 35.86 -20.15
C ILE A 147 -12.43 36.57 -21.21
N ALA A 148 -13.00 36.65 -22.42
CA ALA A 148 -12.92 37.66 -23.50
C ALA A 148 -11.60 38.03 -24.23
N GLN A 149 -11.67 37.88 -25.57
CA GLN A 149 -10.91 38.63 -26.58
C GLN A 149 -11.27 40.13 -26.59
N ILE A 150 -10.26 41.00 -26.70
CA ILE A 150 -10.28 42.29 -27.44
C ILE A 150 -8.79 42.64 -27.68
N GLY A 151 -8.22 42.71 -28.88
CA GLY A 151 -8.34 43.79 -29.86
C GLY A 151 -6.93 44.10 -30.42
N ALA A 152 -6.84 44.35 -31.73
CA ALA A 152 -5.63 44.32 -32.57
C ALA A 152 -4.65 45.50 -32.40
N THR A 153 -3.39 45.34 -32.84
CA THR A 153 -2.66 46.39 -33.60
C THR A 153 -1.62 45.79 -34.55
N LEU A 154 -1.65 46.26 -35.80
CA LEU A 154 -0.78 45.97 -36.95
C LEU A 154 0.51 46.81 -36.94
N VAL A 155 1.65 46.23 -37.36
CA VAL A 155 2.75 46.84 -38.17
C VAL A 155 3.47 45.66 -38.85
N GLY A 156 3.35 45.40 -40.17
CA GLY A 156 4.14 46.00 -41.28
C GLY A 156 5.61 45.53 -41.25
N ALA A 157 6.28 44.99 -42.27
CA ALA A 157 6.09 44.82 -43.71
C ALA A 157 7.16 43.82 -44.24
N GLY A 158 7.01 43.24 -45.45
CA GLY A 158 8.18 42.72 -46.18
C GLY A 158 7.97 41.57 -47.18
N ALA A 159 7.66 41.97 -48.41
CA ALA A 159 8.05 41.36 -49.70
C ALA A 159 7.44 40.03 -50.20
N ALA A 160 6.84 40.17 -51.38
CA ALA A 160 6.22 39.18 -52.24
C ALA A 160 7.23 38.37 -53.10
N VAL A 161 6.71 37.32 -53.74
CA VAL A 161 6.91 36.78 -55.12
C VAL A 161 6.83 35.24 -55.02
N GLY A 162 5.99 34.49 -55.74
CA GLY A 162 5.01 34.76 -56.79
C GLY A 162 4.37 33.45 -57.33
N ALA A 163 3.39 33.63 -58.23
CA ALA A 163 2.80 32.70 -59.23
C ALA A 163 2.18 31.37 -58.72
N ALA A 164 0.84 31.20 -58.68
CA ALA A 164 -0.11 30.91 -59.78
C ALA A 164 0.11 29.49 -60.40
N LEU A 165 -0.87 28.57 -60.47
CA LEU A 165 -2.11 28.59 -61.25
C LEU A 165 -3.04 27.39 -60.90
N VAL A 166 -4.37 27.63 -60.90
CA VAL A 166 -5.49 26.86 -61.53
C VAL A 166 -5.71 25.37 -61.12
N GLY A 167 -6.91 24.85 -60.84
CA GLY A 167 -8.29 25.35 -60.90
C GLY A 167 -9.32 24.20 -60.71
N ALA A 168 -10.61 24.58 -60.72
CA ALA A 168 -11.85 23.79 -60.90
C ALA A 168 -12.24 22.76 -59.79
N VAL A 169 -13.34 22.88 -59.02
CA VAL A 169 -14.81 23.03 -59.29
C VAL A 169 -15.54 21.67 -59.45
N ALA A 170 -16.67 21.60 -58.71
CA ALA A 170 -17.83 20.70 -58.79
C ALA A 170 -17.66 19.26 -58.25
N ALA A 171 -18.33 18.82 -57.18
CA ALA A 171 -19.77 18.76 -56.85
C ALA A 171 -20.51 17.56 -57.47
N VAL A 172 -21.32 16.93 -56.59
CA VAL A 172 -22.54 16.13 -56.82
C VAL A 172 -22.40 14.63 -57.09
N GLY A 173 -23.14 13.86 -56.27
CA GLY A 173 -23.93 12.70 -56.70
C GLY A 173 -23.27 11.35 -56.43
N ALA A 174 -23.73 10.55 -55.46
CA ALA A 174 -24.99 9.80 -55.40
C ALA A 174 -24.82 8.32 -55.81
N ALA A 175 -25.41 7.48 -54.96
CA ALA A 175 -26.08 6.21 -55.25
C ALA A 175 -25.27 4.90 -55.36
N LEU A 176 -25.62 4.03 -54.41
CA LEU A 176 -25.95 2.60 -54.54
C LEU A 176 -24.97 1.64 -55.24
N ALA A 177 -24.49 0.69 -54.45
CA ALA A 177 -24.81 -0.72 -54.64
C ALA A 177 -24.93 -1.40 -53.27
#